data_AF-A0ABD1CIG0-F1
#
_entry.id   AF-A0ABD1CIG0-F1
#
_cell.length_a   1.000
_cell.length_b   1.000
_cell.length_c   1.000
_cell.angle_alpha   90.00
_cell.angle_beta   90.00
_cell.angle_gamma   90.00
#
_symmetry.space_group_name_H-M   'P 1'
#
loop_
_entity.id
_entity.type
_entity.pdbx_description
1 polymer ?
#
loop_
_entity_poly.entity_id
_entity_poly.type
_entity_poly.pdbx_seq_one_letter_code
_entity_poly.pdbx_strand_id
1 'polypeptide(L)'
;MKIFLMLAVVLFGVLHIVSGAARYVANARNPAYPGKCYDTVTKSTVNRGATIYKGCEKWSCSNDYGLEVVGCGLAVAQQGCQIKSDSSKRYPDCCPKEVCPK
;
A
#
# COMPACT_ATOMS: atom_id res chain seq x y z
N MET A 1 -33.80 -10.80 -18.53
CA MET A 1 -33.02 -9.54 -18.36
C MET A 1 -32.62 -9.25 -16.92
N LYS A 2 -33.52 -9.33 -15.92
CA LYS A 2 -33.18 -9.08 -14.50
C LYS A 2 -32.13 -10.04 -13.90
N ILE A 3 -32.18 -11.32 -14.26
CA ILE A 3 -31.23 -12.34 -13.78
C ILE A 3 -29.82 -12.13 -14.34
N PHE A 4 -29.69 -11.77 -15.62
CA PHE A 4 -28.40 -11.44 -16.24
C PHE A 4 -27.77 -10.19 -15.60
N LEU A 5 -28.59 -9.20 -15.25
CA LEU A 5 -28.14 -7.97 -14.60
C LEU A 5 -27.66 -8.23 -13.16
N MET A 6 -28.35 -9.10 -12.43
CA MET A 6 -27.92 -9.56 -11.09
C MET A 6 -26.59 -10.34 -11.16
N LEU A 7 -26.45 -11.26 -12.12
CA LEU A 7 -25.21 -12.03 -12.32
C LEU A 7 -24.02 -11.14 -12.65
N ALA A 8 -24.21 -10.11 -13.47
CA ALA A 8 -23.16 -9.13 -13.77
C ALA A 8 -22.74 -8.32 -12.54
N VAL A 9 -23.69 -7.86 -11.71
CA VAL A 9 -23.39 -7.12 -10.46
C VAL A 9 -22.62 -7.98 -9.46
N VAL A 10 -22.99 -9.26 -9.31
CA VAL A 10 -22.27 -10.19 -8.44
C VAL A 10 -20.85 -10.43 -8.97
N LEU A 11 -20.66 -10.63 -10.27
CA LEU A 11 -19.35 -10.86 -10.89
C LEU A 11 -18.40 -9.66 -10.73
N PHE A 12 -18.90 -8.43 -10.88
CA PHE A 12 -18.11 -7.21 -10.65
C PHE A 12 -17.80 -6.98 -9.16
N GLY A 13 -18.66 -7.42 -8.24
CA GLY A 13 -18.44 -7.27 -6.80
C GLY A 13 -17.26 -8.10 -6.26
N VAL A 14 -16.95 -9.25 -6.86
CA VAL A 14 -15.86 -10.14 -6.39
C VAL A 14 -14.46 -9.64 -6.78
N LEU A 15 -14.35 -8.72 -7.75
CA LEU A 15 -13.08 -8.22 -8.29
C LEU A 15 -12.38 -7.18 -7.40
N HIS A 16 -12.98 -6.73 -6.31
CA HIS A 16 -12.43 -5.67 -5.46
C HIS A 16 -11.54 -6.17 -4.30
N ILE A 17 -11.19 -7.46 -4.22
CA ILE A 17 -10.28 -7.96 -3.19
C ILE A 17 -8.82 -7.77 -3.62
N VAL A 18 -8.35 -6.52 -3.70
CA VAL A 18 -6.92 -6.23 -3.80
C VAL A 18 -6.37 -6.13 -2.38
N SER A 19 -5.80 -7.24 -1.88
CA SER A 19 -5.14 -7.30 -0.58
C SER A 19 -3.72 -6.73 -0.64
N GLY A 20 -3.62 -5.41 -0.82
CA GLY A 20 -2.40 -4.66 -0.58
C GLY A 20 -2.63 -3.71 0.59
N ALA A 21 -1.64 -3.53 1.47
CA ALA A 21 -1.62 -2.41 2.41
C ALA A 21 -1.33 -1.11 1.65
N ALA A 22 -2.20 -0.75 0.70
CA ALA A 22 -2.14 0.48 -0.06
C ALA A 22 -3.24 1.40 0.43
N ARG A 23 -2.85 2.62 0.78
CA ARG A 23 -3.79 3.68 1.15
C ARG A 23 -3.49 4.94 0.35
N TYR A 24 -4.55 5.62 -0.03
CA TYR A 24 -4.46 6.89 -0.74
C TYR A 24 -5.25 7.95 0.02
N VAL A 25 -4.63 9.09 0.25
CA VAL A 25 -5.27 10.27 0.83
C VAL A 25 -5.27 11.36 -0.23
N ALA A 26 -6.45 11.65 -0.76
CA ALA A 26 -6.65 12.75 -1.69
C ALA A 26 -6.44 14.09 -0.94
N ASN A 27 -5.72 15.01 -1.57
CA ASN A 27 -5.49 16.37 -1.05
C ASN A 27 -5.00 16.38 0.42
N ALA A 28 -3.89 15.69 0.69
CA ALA A 28 -3.25 15.58 1.98
C ALA A 28 -2.56 16.88 2.44
N ARG A 29 -3.15 18.05 2.18
CA ARG A 29 -2.62 19.35 2.60
C ARG A 29 -2.89 19.59 4.08
N ASN A 30 -1.98 20.29 4.73
CA ASN A 30 -2.17 20.79 6.08
C ASN A 30 -1.57 22.21 6.20
N PRO A 31 -2.32 23.20 6.72
CA PRO A 31 -1.82 24.57 6.90
C PRO A 31 -0.53 24.67 7.72
N ALA A 32 -0.32 23.76 8.67
CA ALA A 32 0.90 23.72 9.48
C ALA A 32 2.14 23.21 8.71
N TYR A 33 1.94 22.55 7.57
CA TYR A 33 3.00 21.94 6.77
C TYR A 33 2.90 22.35 5.29
N PRO A 34 3.10 23.64 4.97
CA PRO A 34 3.04 24.12 3.60
C PRO A 34 4.04 23.38 2.70
N GLY A 35 3.62 23.04 1.48
CA GLY A 35 4.47 22.35 0.51
C GLY A 35 4.69 20.86 0.78
N LYS A 36 3.96 20.26 1.73
CA LYS A 36 4.06 18.84 2.08
C LYS A 36 2.70 18.16 2.03
N CYS A 37 2.69 16.87 1.72
CA CYS A 37 1.62 15.99 2.12
C CYS A 37 1.76 15.68 3.61
N TYR A 38 0.65 15.70 4.34
CA TYR A 38 0.57 15.38 5.74
C TYR A 38 -0.39 14.22 5.95
N ASP A 39 0.10 13.18 6.63
CA ASP A 39 -0.70 12.04 7.02
C ASP A 39 -1.28 12.24 8.42
N THR A 40 -2.60 12.32 8.51
CA THR A 40 -3.30 12.55 9.78
C THR A 40 -3.21 11.35 10.73
N VAL A 41 -3.01 10.14 10.20
CA VAL A 41 -2.95 8.90 10.99
C VAL A 41 -1.61 8.77 11.69
N THR A 42 -0.51 8.79 10.95
CA THR A 42 0.85 8.62 11.52
C THR A 42 1.52 9.93 11.92
N LYS A 43 0.89 11.08 11.63
CA LYS A 43 1.46 12.42 11.82
C LYS A 43 2.76 12.66 11.03
N SER A 44 2.98 11.89 9.96
CA SER A 44 4.17 11.99 9.11
C SER A 44 3.97 13.00 7.98
N THR A 45 5.07 13.54 7.44
CA THR A 45 5.04 14.43 6.25
C THR A 45 5.91 13.90 5.13
N VAL A 46 5.53 14.22 3.89
CA VAL A 46 6.29 13.94 2.68
C VAL A 46 6.32 15.21 1.84
N ASN A 47 7.49 15.61 1.34
CA ASN A 47 7.58 16.79 0.48
C ASN A 47 6.78 16.59 -0.81
N ARG A 48 6.15 17.66 -1.32
CA ARG A 48 5.46 17.63 -2.61
C ARG A 48 6.40 17.15 -3.73
N GLY A 49 5.94 16.18 -4.51
CA GLY A 49 6.71 15.57 -5.60
C GLY A 49 7.78 14.58 -5.14
N ALA A 50 7.84 14.24 -3.83
CA ALA A 50 8.85 13.35 -3.29
C ALA A 50 8.29 11.97 -2.93
N THR A 51 9.20 11.00 -2.92
CA THR A 51 8.98 9.66 -2.38
C THR A 51 9.95 9.40 -1.24
N ILE A 52 9.45 8.86 -0.13
CA ILE A 52 10.26 8.42 1.01
C ILE A 52 9.95 6.97 1.35
N TYR A 53 10.85 6.34 2.12
CA TYR A 53 10.70 4.95 2.56
C TYR A 53 10.81 4.88 4.07
N LYS A 54 9.81 4.28 4.73
CA LYS A 54 9.75 4.14 6.20
C LYS A 54 9.00 2.88 6.54
N GLY A 55 9.47 2.10 7.52
CA GLY A 55 8.72 0.95 8.04
C GLY A 55 8.38 -0.12 7.00
N CYS A 56 9.25 -0.34 6.01
CA CYS A 56 8.97 -1.19 4.85
C CYS A 56 7.75 -0.76 4.00
N GLU A 57 7.49 0.54 3.96
CA GLU A 57 6.48 1.16 3.10
C GLU A 57 7.14 2.18 2.17
N LYS A 58 6.53 2.38 1.00
CA LYS A 58 6.83 3.47 0.07
C LYS A 58 5.75 4.54 0.20
N TRP A 59 6.17 5.76 0.50
CA TRP A 59 5.28 6.91 0.66
C TRP A 59 5.56 7.91 -0.45
N SER A 60 4.58 8.26 -1.26
CA SER A 60 4.72 9.19 -2.38
C SER A 60 3.72 10.33 -2.24
N CYS A 61 4.21 11.57 -2.31
CA CYS A 61 3.37 12.75 -2.37
C CYS A 61 3.42 13.31 -3.80
N SER A 62 2.30 13.27 -4.51
CA SER A 62 2.20 13.81 -5.86
C SER A 62 2.17 15.35 -5.87
N ASN A 63 2.32 15.95 -7.05
CA ASN A 63 2.34 17.41 -7.20
C ASN A 63 1.00 18.08 -6.85
N ASP A 64 -0.11 17.36 -6.95
CA ASP A 64 -1.45 17.78 -6.55
C ASP A 64 -1.77 17.48 -5.06
N TYR A 65 -0.78 17.05 -4.29
CA TYR A 65 -0.91 16.68 -2.88
C TYR A 65 -1.72 15.40 -2.62
N GLY A 66 -1.74 14.47 -3.57
CA GLY A 66 -2.15 13.09 -3.31
C GLY A 66 -1.06 12.34 -2.54
N LEU A 67 -1.40 11.80 -1.37
CA LEU A 67 -0.48 10.97 -0.60
C LEU A 67 -0.83 9.50 -0.82
N GLU A 68 0.08 8.76 -1.45
CA GLU A 68 0.01 7.32 -1.60
C GLU A 68 0.99 6.67 -0.61
N VAL A 69 0.52 5.69 0.15
CA VAL A 69 1.37 4.86 1.00
C VAL A 69 1.13 3.41 0.68
N VAL A 70 2.19 2.72 0.27
CA VAL A 70 2.16 1.33 -0.19
C VAL A 70 3.06 0.50 0.71
N GLY A 71 2.47 -0.45 1.42
CA GLY A 71 3.16 -1.46 2.22
C GLY A 71 3.20 -2.83 1.54
N CYS A 72 3.66 -3.82 2.30
CA CYS A 72 3.75 -5.20 1.85
C CYS A 72 2.37 -5.86 1.69
N GLY A 73 2.28 -6.79 0.75
CA GLY A 73 1.16 -7.72 0.66
C GLY A 73 1.26 -8.84 1.69
N LEU A 74 0.21 -9.66 1.77
CA LEU A 74 0.20 -10.85 2.60
C LEU A 74 1.14 -11.92 2.02
N ALA A 75 1.99 -12.52 2.86
CA ALA A 75 2.78 -13.69 2.51
C ALA A 75 2.35 -14.88 3.39
N VAL A 76 2.16 -16.04 2.78
CA VAL A 76 1.77 -17.28 3.46
C VAL A 76 2.79 -18.35 3.10
N ALA A 77 3.31 -19.06 4.12
CA ALA A 77 4.24 -20.15 3.91
C ALA A 77 3.49 -21.48 3.73
N GLN A 78 3.91 -22.24 2.73
CA GLN A 78 3.57 -23.64 2.52
C GLN A 78 4.29 -24.52 3.56
N GLN A 79 3.82 -25.76 3.69
CA GLN A 79 4.42 -26.72 4.62
C GLN A 79 5.90 -26.94 4.30
N GLY A 80 6.76 -26.76 5.30
CA GLY A 80 8.21 -26.89 5.15
C GLY A 80 8.93 -25.61 4.70
N CYS A 81 8.20 -24.55 4.34
CA CYS A 81 8.76 -23.25 4.00
C CYS A 81 8.67 -22.26 5.18
N GLN A 82 9.46 -21.19 5.12
CA GLN A 82 9.48 -20.14 6.14
C GLN A 82 9.19 -18.78 5.51
N ILE A 83 8.54 -17.90 6.25
CA ILE A 83 8.45 -16.48 5.88
C ILE A 83 9.67 -15.75 6.41
N LYS A 84 10.41 -15.08 5.52
CA LYS A 84 11.56 -14.24 5.88
C LYS A 84 11.35 -12.82 5.37
N SER A 85 11.70 -11.84 6.20
CA SER A 85 11.73 -10.41 5.85
C SER A 85 13.13 -9.88 6.06
N ASP A 86 13.46 -8.78 5.38
CA ASP A 86 14.78 -8.14 5.47
C ASP A 86 14.62 -6.63 5.69
N SER A 87 14.47 -6.23 6.96
CA SER A 87 14.26 -4.83 7.33
C SER A 87 15.44 -3.90 7.03
N SER A 88 16.61 -4.45 6.62
CA SER A 88 17.74 -3.64 6.16
C SER A 88 17.53 -3.05 4.76
N LYS A 89 16.60 -3.63 3.99
CA LYS A 89 16.27 -3.19 2.63
C LYS A 89 15.13 -2.19 2.62
N ARG A 90 14.94 -1.51 1.48
CA ARG A 90 13.77 -0.64 1.24
C ARG A 90 12.64 -1.45 0.64
N TYR A 91 11.42 -0.93 0.73
CA TYR A 91 10.29 -1.49 0.00
C TYR A 91 10.59 -1.52 -1.52
N PRO A 92 10.26 -2.60 -2.23
CA PRO A 92 9.55 -3.80 -1.78
C PRO A 92 10.46 -4.94 -1.26
N ASP A 93 11.77 -4.76 -1.25
CA ASP A 93 12.71 -5.83 -0.94
C ASP A 93 12.78 -6.23 0.51
N CYS A 94 12.36 -5.35 1.42
CA CYS A 94 12.19 -5.70 2.83
C CYS A 94 10.95 -6.54 3.13
N CYS A 95 10.03 -6.68 2.17
CA CYS A 95 8.77 -7.36 2.41
C CYS A 95 8.94 -8.84 2.73
N PRO A 96 8.02 -9.42 3.53
CA PRO A 96 8.02 -10.85 3.81
C PRO A 96 7.90 -11.66 2.51
N LYS A 97 8.81 -12.61 2.32
CA LYS A 97 8.83 -13.55 1.20
C LYS A 97 8.93 -14.97 1.74
N GLU A 98 8.27 -15.90 1.06
CA GLU A 98 8.44 -17.31 1.34
C GLU A 98 9.82 -17.78 0.89
N VAL A 99 10.48 -18.56 1.75
CA VAL A 99 11.78 -19.19 1.50
C VAL A 99 11.65 -20.66 1.86
N CYS A 100 11.77 -21.51 0.86
CA CYS A 100 11.73 -22.96 1.01
C CYS A 100 13.15 -23.55 1.02
N PRO A 101 13.39 -24.66 1.74
CA PRO A 101 14.56 -25.50 1.52
C PRO A 101 14.63 -25.89 0.03
N LYS A 102 15.85 -25.98 -0.50
CA LYS A 102 16.07 -26.51 -1.84
C LYS A 102 15.85 -28.01 -1.89
#